data_AF-A0A1B3E0U1-F1
#
_entry.id   AF-A0A1B3E0U1-F1
#
_cell.length_a   1.000
_cell.length_b   1.000
_cell.length_c   1.000
_cell.angle_alpha   90.00
_cell.angle_beta   90.00
_cell.angle_gamma   90.00
#
_symmetry.space_group_name_H-M   'P 1'
#
loop_
_entity.id
_entity.type
_entity.pdbx_description
1 polymer ?
#
loop_
_entity_poly.entity_id
_entity_poly.type
_entity_poly.pdbx_seq_one_letter_code
_entity_poly.pdbx_strand_id
1 'polypeptide(L)' 'MLDNLCNSSGESLLRLERLCGKAPLFIQGDIRDRALLDELFATQRISVVLHFAGLKAVGESV' A
#
# COMPACT_ATOMS: atom_id res chain seq x y z
N MET A 1 -1.20 4.48 -2.70
CA MET A 1 -1.14 3.19 -1.97
C MET A 1 0.30 2.72 -1.99
N LEU A 2 0.85 2.42 -0.81
CA LEU A 2 2.19 1.88 -0.63
C LEU A 2 2.05 0.43 -0.14
N ASP A 3 2.64 -0.52 -0.86
CA ASP A 3 2.63 -1.95 -0.51
C ASP A 3 3.82 -2.66 -1.17
N ASN A 4 4.39 -3.68 -0.52
CA ASN A 4 5.50 -4.47 -1.09
C ASN A 4 5.01 -5.77 -1.75
N LEU A 5 3.70 -6.04 -1.72
CA LEU A 5 3.01 -7.22 -2.24
C LEU A 5 3.48 -8.55 -1.64
N CYS A 6 4.16 -8.54 -0.49
CA CYS A 6 4.71 -9.76 0.10
C CYS A 6 3.64 -10.75 0.58
N ASN A 7 2.44 -10.24 0.90
CA ASN A 7 1.29 -11.02 1.36
C ASN A 7 -0.02 -10.54 0.72
N SER A 8 0.07 -9.87 -0.43
CA SER A 8 -1.06 -9.30 -1.17
C SER A 8 -0.82 -9.44 -2.68
N SER A 9 -1.81 -9.06 -3.52
CA SER A 9 -1.67 -9.13 -4.98
C SER A 9 -2.09 -7.83 -5.65
N GLY A 10 -1.43 -7.50 -6.76
CA GLY A 10 -1.75 -6.34 -7.59
C GLY A 10 -3.10 -6.43 -8.32
N GLU A 11 -3.77 -7.59 -8.30
CA GLU A 11 -5.08 -7.77 -8.93
C GLU A 11 -6.14 -6.84 -8.34
N SER A 12 -6.03 -6.54 -7.05
CA SER A 12 -6.88 -5.58 -6.35
C SER A 12 -6.82 -4.18 -6.97
N LEU A 13 -5.65 -3.73 -7.42
CA LEU A 13 -5.44 -2.44 -8.09
C LEU A 13 -6.12 -2.40 -9.46
N LEU A 14 -6.02 -3.49 -10.23
CA LEU A 14 -6.69 -3.61 -11.54
C LEU A 14 -8.20 -3.57 -11.39
N ARG A 15 -8.75 -4.24 -10.37
CA ARG A 15 -10.18 -4.20 -10.06
C ARG A 15 -10.61 -2.80 -9.62
N LEU A 16 -9.82 -2.13 -8.78
CA LEU A 16 -10.08 -0.74 -8.38
C LEU A 16 -10.12 0.22 -9.58
N GLU A 17 -9.17 0.10 -10.50
CA GLU A 17 -9.17 0.91 -11.72
C GLU A 17 -10.44 0.70 -12.55
N ARG A 18 -10.85 -0.55 -12.76
CA ARG A 18 -12.08 -0.88 -13.49
C ARG A 18 -13.34 -0.34 -12.82
N LEU A 19 -13.41 -0.38 -11.49
CA LEU A 19 -14.58 0.07 -10.72
C LEU A 19 -14.65 1.59 -10.58
N CYS A 20 -13.51 2.26 -10.40
CA CYS A 20 -13.44 3.70 -10.15
C CYS A 20 -13.15 4.53 -11.41
N GLY A 21 -12.84 3.88 -12.55
CA GLY A 21 -12.48 4.54 -13.81
C GLY A 21 -11.13 5.28 -13.77
N LYS A 22 -10.32 5.07 -12.73
CA LYS A 22 -9.00 5.67 -12.56
C LYS A 22 -8.10 4.75 -11.76
N ALA A 23 -6.86 4.60 -12.21
CA ALA A 23 -5.86 3.87 -11.44
C ALA A 23 -5.48 4.67 -10.19
N PRO A 24 -5.45 4.04 -8.99
CA PRO A 24 -4.86 4.68 -7.82
C PRO A 24 -3.35 4.85 -8.02
N LEU A 25 -2.76 5.91 -7.48
CA LEU A 25 -1.31 6.02 -7.38
C LEU A 25 -0.80 4.84 -6.55
N PHE A 26 0.01 3.97 -7.14
CA PHE A 26 0.60 2.83 -6.49
C PHE A 26 2.12 2.97 -6.45
N ILE A 27 2.70 2.67 -5.29
CA ILE A 27 4.12 2.76 -5.02
C ILE A 27 4.51 1.43 -4.42
N GLN A 28 5.35 0.68 -5.13
CA GLN A 28 5.83 -0.60 -4.62
C GLN A 28 7.01 -0.35 -3.69
N GLY A 29 6.87 -0.72 -2.42
CA GLY A 29 7.89 -0.48 -1.41
C GLY A 29 7.49 -0.99 -0.03
N ASP A 30 8.47 -1.14 0.86
CA ASP A 30 8.25 -1.61 2.22
C ASP A 30 7.96 -0.43 3.15
N ILE A 31 6.93 -0.54 4.00
CA ILE A 31 6.61 0.48 5.00
C ILE A 31 7.74 0.69 6.03
N ARG A 32 8.65 -0.29 6.18
CA ARG A 32 9.82 -0.19 7.06
C ARG A 32 10.96 0.62 6.44
N ASP A 33 10.90 0.94 5.15
CA ASP A 33 11.88 1.81 4.51
C ASP A 33 11.61 3.27 4.87
N ARG A 34 12.40 3.76 5.84
CA ARG A 34 12.27 5.13 6.32
C ARG A 34 12.64 6.16 5.25
N ALA A 35 13.64 5.91 4.43
CA ALA A 35 14.07 6.87 3.42
C ALA A 35 12.98 7.05 2.35
N LEU A 36 12.36 5.94 1.93
CA LEU A 36 11.20 5.97 1.05
C LEU A 36 10.04 6.74 1.68
N LEU A 37 9.72 6.49 2.96
CA LEU A 37 8.64 7.21 3.63
C LEU A 37 8.91 8.71 3.74
N ASP A 38 10.13 9.10 4.11
CA ASP A 38 10.52 10.50 4.21
C ASP A 38 10.36 11.22 2.85
N GLU A 39 10.76 10.57 1.75
CA GLU A 39 10.54 11.09 0.38
C GLU A 39 9.05 11.21 0.04
N LEU A 40 8.23 10.20 0.38
CA LEU A 40 6.80 10.20 0.09
C LEU A 40 6.05 11.29 0.84
N PHE A 41 6.34 11.47 2.13
CA PHE A 41 5.71 12.54 2.91
C PHE A 41 6.19 13.93 2.49
N ALA A 42 7.41 14.07 1.95
CA ALA A 42 7.91 15.32 1.41
C ALA A 42 7.31 15.68 0.04
N THR A 43 7.05 14.68 -0.82
CA THR A 43 6.64 14.89 -2.22
C THR A 43 5.13 14.83 -2.44
N GLN A 44 4.39 14.13 -1.57
CA GLN A 44 2.95 13.93 -1.70
C GLN A 44 2.15 14.78 -0.69
N ARG A 45 1.00 15.31 -1.11
CA ARG A 45 0.05 15.97 -0.19
C ARG A 45 -0.81 14.91 0.51
N ILE A 46 -0.31 14.37 1.61
CA ILE A 46 -1.01 13.36 2.41
C ILE A 46 -1.75 14.04 3.57
N SER A 47 -3.08 14.06 3.51
CA SER A 47 -3.92 14.63 4.59
C SER A 47 -4.30 13.61 5.67
N VAL A 48 -4.42 12.33 5.29
CA VAL A 48 -4.86 11.23 6.16
C VAL A 48 -4.11 9.95 5.77
N VAL A 49 -3.76 9.14 6.76
CA VAL A 49 -3.12 7.83 6.56
C VAL A 49 -4.03 6.72 7.10
N LEU A 50 -4.28 5.71 6.27
CA LEU A 50 -4.86 4.44 6.70
C LEU A 50 -3.79 3.36 6.58
N HIS A 51 -3.41 2.75 7.71
CA HIS A 51 -2.30 1.79 7.78
C HIS A 51 -2.82 0.35 7.89
N PHE A 52 -2.81 -0.36 6.77
CA PHE A 52 -3.20 -1.78 6.67
C PHE A 52 -2.02 -2.71 6.33
N ALA A 53 -0.82 -2.15 6.13
CA ALA A 53 0.37 -2.92 5.80
C ALA A 53 0.87 -3.67 7.04
N GLY A 54 0.55 -4.96 7.11
CA GLY A 54 0.97 -5.85 8.19
C GLY A 54 0.89 -7.31 7.76
N LEU A 55 1.76 -8.14 8.33
CA LEU A 55 1.68 -9.58 8.16
C LEU A 55 0.46 -10.08 8.93
N LYS A 56 -0.56 -10.57 8.21
CA LYS A 56 -1.69 -11.26 8.81
C LYS A 56 -1.45 -12.76 8.68
N ALA A 57 -0.81 -13.36 9.68
CA ALA A 57 -0.78 -14.81 9.82
C ALA A 57 -2.15 -15.26 10.34
N VAL A 58 -3.04 -15.70 9.45
CA VAL A 58 -4.30 -16.34 9.86
C VAL A 58 -4.03 -17.74 10.47
N GLY A 59 -2.81 -18.28 10.32
CA GLY A 59 -2.40 -19.59 10.83
C GLY A 59 -1.65 -19.61 12.18
N GLU A 60 -1.36 -18.47 12.81
CA GLU A 60 -0.75 -18.42 14.16
C GLU A 60 -1.61 -17.63 15.17
N SER A 61 -2.92 -17.63 14.96
CA SER A 61 -3.88 -17.23 15.97
C SER A 61 -4.65 -18.48 16.37
N VAL A 62 -4.10 -19.23 17.33
CA VAL A 62 -4.85 -20.21 18.14
C VAL A 62 -5.58 -19.50 19.27
#